data_AF-A0A534QNL7-F1
#
_entry.id   AF-A0A534QNL7-F1
#
_cell.length_a   1.000
_cell.length_b   1.000
_cell.length_c   1.000
_cell.angle_alpha   90.00
_cell.angle_beta   90.00
_cell.angle_gamma   90.00
#
_symmetry.space_group_name_H-M   'P 1'
#
loop_
_entity.id
_entity.type
_entity.pdbx_description
1 polymer ?
#
loop_
_entity_poly.entity_id
_entity_poly.type
_entity_poly.pdbx_seq_one_letter_code
_entity_poly.pdbx_strand_id
1 'polypeptide(L)' 'MGNDDAVLARERRALRTVVSSEGFVDACALIAAFNVVDRVADATGIPLDPMLYAGSGDVREELGLARFGSSANTPEPG' A
#
# COMPACT_ATOMS: atom_id res chain seq x y z
N MET A 1 -22.30 0.61 -9.83
CA MET A 1 -20.91 0.69 -10.34
C MET A 1 -20.60 1.99 -11.11
N GLY A 2 -21.55 2.87 -11.47
CA GLY A 2 -21.24 4.09 -12.25
C GLY A 2 -20.89 5.37 -11.47
N ASN A 3 -21.21 5.46 -10.17
CA ASN A 3 -20.92 6.67 -9.38
C ASN A 3 -19.41 6.82 -9.08
N ASP A 4 -18.74 5.68 -8.89
CA ASP A 4 -17.33 5.64 -8.51
C ASP A 4 -16.43 6.00 -9.72
N ASP A 5 -16.83 5.65 -10.94
CA ASP A 5 -16.06 5.97 -12.14
C ASP A 5 -15.95 7.48 -12.40
N ALA A 6 -17.04 8.23 -12.18
CA ALA A 6 -17.03 9.69 -12.33
C ALA A 6 -16.16 10.36 -11.26
N VAL A 7 -16.21 9.86 -10.03
CA VAL A 7 -15.35 10.30 -8.93
C VAL A 7 -13.88 10.01 -9.25
N LEU A 8 -13.56 8.77 -9.65
CA LEU A 8 -12.19 8.37 -10.01
C LEU A 8 -11.66 9.18 -11.19
N ALA A 9 -12.48 9.44 -12.21
CA ALA A 9 -12.08 10.27 -13.35
C ALA A 9 -11.75 11.71 -12.93
N ARG A 10 -12.54 12.28 -12.01
CA ARG A 10 -12.27 13.61 -11.42
C ARG A 10 -10.95 13.62 -10.65
N GLU A 11 -10.74 12.67 -9.75
CA GLU A 11 -9.53 12.63 -8.91
C GLU A 11 -8.27 12.38 -9.75
N ARG A 12 -8.32 11.50 -10.76
CA ARG A 12 -7.20 11.30 -11.69
C ARG A 12 -6.85 12.58 -12.43
N ARG A 13 -7.85 13.37 -12.83
CA ARG A 13 -7.62 14.67 -13.49
C ARG A 13 -6.96 15.65 -12.53
N ALA A 14 -7.43 15.72 -11.28
CA ALA A 14 -6.85 16.58 -10.26
C ALA A 14 -5.38 16.18 -9.97
N LEU A 15 -5.09 14.90 -9.77
CA LEU A 15 -3.72 14.42 -9.57
C LEU A 15 -2.79 14.80 -10.72
N ARG A 16 -3.21 14.62 -11.97
CA ARG A 16 -2.42 14.99 -13.15
C ARG A 16 -2.07 16.49 -13.21
N THR A 17 -2.87 17.36 -12.60
CA THR A 17 -2.53 18.80 -12.50
C THR A 17 -1.43 19.09 -11.50
N VAL A 18 -1.22 18.21 -10.51
CA VAL A 18 -0.23 18.40 -9.43
C VAL A 18 1.09 17.68 -9.76
N VAL A 19 1.04 16.46 -10.31
CA VAL A 19 2.24 15.63 -10.53
C VAL A 19 2.72 15.56 -11.99
N SER A 20 2.06 16.26 -12.93
CA SER A 20 2.22 16.13 -14.39
C SER A 20 1.70 14.79 -14.96
N SER A 21 1.66 14.68 -16.29
CA SER A 21 1.22 13.42 -16.93
C SER A 21 2.25 12.30 -16.83
N GLU A 22 3.55 12.62 -16.93
CA GLU A 22 4.63 11.64 -16.78
C GLU A 22 4.72 11.15 -15.34
N GLY A 23 4.76 12.07 -14.37
CA GLY A 23 4.77 11.71 -12.95
C GLY A 23 3.52 10.94 -12.50
N PHE A 24 2.37 11.17 -13.14
CA PHE A 24 1.17 10.35 -12.90
C PHE A 24 1.35 8.89 -13.38
N VAL A 25 1.99 8.68 -14.54
CA VAL A 25 2.30 7.32 -15.03
C VAL A 25 3.29 6.63 -14.12
N ASP A 26 4.34 7.33 -13.67
CA ASP A 26 5.33 6.78 -12.75
C ASP A 26 4.71 6.39 -11.40
N ALA A 27 3.85 7.25 -10.84
CA ALA A 27 3.11 6.94 -9.62
C ALA A 27 2.22 5.70 -9.80
N CYS A 28 1.52 5.58 -10.93
CA CYS A 28 0.70 4.41 -11.22
C CYS A 28 1.56 3.14 -11.34
N ALA A 29 2.73 3.22 -11.97
CA ALA A 29 3.64 2.10 -12.11
C ALA A 29 4.17 1.63 -10.75
N LEU A 30 4.56 2.57 -9.87
CA LEU A 30 5.03 2.27 -8.52
C LEU A 30 3.93 1.60 -7.68
N ILE A 31 2.72 2.17 -7.68
CA ILE A 31 1.56 1.60 -6.97
C ILE A 31 1.24 0.19 -7.49
N ALA A 32 1.30 -0.03 -8.81
CA ALA A 32 1.05 -1.34 -9.40
C ALA A 32 2.12 -2.37 -8.97
N ALA A 33 3.40 -1.97 -8.94
CA ALA A 33 4.49 -2.83 -8.51
C ALA A 33 4.32 -3.29 -7.05
N PHE A 34 4.06 -2.37 -6.12
CA PHE A 34 3.87 -2.72 -4.71
C PHE A 34 2.60 -3.54 -4.49
N ASN A 35 1.50 -3.23 -5.20
CA ASN A 35 0.28 -4.05 -5.15
C ASN A 35 0.53 -5.54 -5.47
N VAL A 36 1.47 -5.84 -6.36
CA VAL A 36 1.84 -7.22 -6.70
C VAL A 36 2.71 -7.81 -5.59
N VAL A 37 3.73 -7.09 -5.14
CA VAL A 37 4.65 -7.56 -4.10
C VAL A 37 3.90 -7.85 -2.80
N ASP A 38 3.02 -6.95 -2.36
CA ASP A 38 2.23 -7.10 -1.14
C ASP A 38 1.37 -8.36 -1.18
N ARG A 39 0.67 -8.61 -2.29
CA ARG A 39 -0.14 -9.83 -2.46
C ARG A 39 0.70 -11.10 -2.48
N VAL A 40 1.90 -11.05 -3.05
CA VAL A 40 2.81 -12.20 -3.02
C VAL A 40 3.31 -12.45 -1.60
N ALA A 41 3.70 -11.41 -0.86
CA ALA A 41 4.11 -11.52 0.54
C ALA A 41 2.98 -12.09 1.41
N ASP A 42 1.76 -11.55 1.26
CA ASP A 42 0.58 -12.03 1.97
C ASP A 42 0.26 -13.49 1.68
N ALA A 43 0.35 -13.91 0.40
CA ALA A 43 0.07 -15.28 -0.03
C ALA A 43 1.15 -16.28 0.40
N THR A 44 2.39 -15.84 0.55
CA THR A 44 3.52 -16.70 0.92
C THR A 44 3.81 -16.71 2.41
N GLY A 45 3.27 -15.75 3.17
CA GLY A 45 3.51 -15.61 4.59
C GLY A 45 4.94 -15.18 4.93
N ILE A 46 5.62 -14.47 4.03
CA ILE A 46 6.98 -13.97 4.28
C ILE A 46 6.94 -12.99 5.46
N PRO A 47 7.77 -13.21 6.50
CA PRO A 47 7.77 -12.35 7.67
C PRO A 47 8.43 -11.01 7.39
N LEU A 48 8.01 -9.99 8.14
CA LEU A 48 8.69 -8.70 8.15
C LEU A 48 10.10 -8.85 8.77
N ASP A 49 11.08 -8.16 8.18
CA ASP A 49 12.43 -8.10 8.73
C ASP A 49 12.43 -7.58 10.19
N PRO A 50 13.18 -8.19 11.12
CA PRO A 50 13.15 -7.79 12.53
C PRO A 50 13.54 -6.33 12.79
N MET A 51 14.48 -5.77 12.02
CA MET A 51 14.90 -4.38 12.18
C MET A 51 13.78 -3.43 11.71
N LEU A 52 13.10 -3.78 10.61
CA LEU A 52 11.92 -3.06 10.16
C LEU A 52 10.74 -3.21 11.12
N TYR A 53 10.54 -4.38 11.73
CA TYR A 53 9.53 -4.60 12.76
C TYR A 53 9.77 -3.69 13.97
N ALA A 54 11.01 -3.60 14.46
CA ALA A 54 11.33 -2.71 15.57
C ALA A 54 11.13 -1.23 15.21
N GLY A 55 11.56 -0.81 14.01
CA GLY A 55 11.51 0.59 13.59
C GLY A 55 10.15 1.11 13.15
N SER A 56 9.18 0.23 12.83
CA SER A 56 7.87 0.63 12.28
C SER A 56 6.71 0.57 13.27
N GLY A 57 6.97 0.28 14.56
CA GLY A 57 5.93 0.09 15.59
C GLY A 57 4.85 1.18 15.59
N ASP A 58 5.28 2.43 15.77
CA ASP A 58 4.39 3.60 15.84
C ASP A 58 3.54 3.76 14.56
N VAL A 59 4.14 3.55 13.38
CA VAL A 59 3.45 3.66 12.09
C VAL A 59 2.41 2.54 11.94
N ARG A 60 2.73 1.32 12.38
CA ARG A 60 1.77 0.20 12.33
C ARG A 60 0.59 0.43 13.27
N GLU A 61 0.84 1.03 14.44
CA GLU A 61 -0.20 1.40 15.40
C GLU A 61 -1.08 2.52 14.86
N GLU A 62 -0.50 3.62 14.37
CA GLU A 62 -1.22 4.77 13.81
C GLU A 62 -2.14 4.37 12.66
N LEU A 63 -1.64 3.54 11.74
CA LEU A 63 -2.42 3.03 10.62
C LEU A 63 -3.42 1.93 11.02
N GLY A 64 -3.29 1.39 12.25
CA GLY A 64 -4.12 0.33 12.80
C GLY A 64 -4.01 -0.98 12.04
N LEU A 65 -2.79 -1.37 11.64
CA LEU A 65 -2.56 -2.51 10.74
C LEU A 65 -2.92 -3.86 11.35
N ALA A 66 -2.94 -3.97 12.69
CA ALA A 66 -3.33 -5.19 13.40
C ALA A 66 -4.78 -5.64 13.12
N ARG A 67 -5.62 -4.79 12.51
CA ARG A 67 -7.00 -5.15 12.11
C ARG A 67 -7.08 -6.05 10.87
N PHE A 68 -6.00 -6.16 10.10
CA PHE A 68 -5.98 -6.92 8.85
C PHE A 68 -5.51 -8.35 9.06
N GLY A 69 -6.13 -9.32 8.39
CA GLY A 69 -5.76 -10.74 8.54
C GLY A 69 -4.31 -11.05 8.17
N SER A 70 -3.71 -10.30 7.24
CA SER A 70 -2.30 -10.46 6.87
C SER A 70 -1.32 -10.06 7.97
N SER A 71 -1.76 -9.35 9.03
CA SER A 71 -0.88 -9.04 10.17
C SER A 71 -0.38 -10.30 10.88
N ALA A 72 -1.06 -11.43 10.71
CA ALA A 72 -0.60 -12.74 11.19
C ALA A 72 0.75 -13.17 10.57
N ASN A 73 1.09 -12.66 9.39
CA ASN A 73 2.39 -12.89 8.74
C ASN A 73 3.50 -12.05 9.35
N THR A 74 3.19 -11.15 10.29
CA THR A 74 4.15 -10.25 10.93
C THR A 74 4.19 -10.49 12.44
N PRO A 75 4.59 -11.70 12.89
CA PRO A 75 4.65 -12.02 14.33
C PRO A 75 5.72 -11.19 15.04
N GLU A 76 5.59 -11.05 16.36
CA GLU A 76 6.67 -10.52 17.18
C GLU A 76 7.95 -11.36 16.99
N PRO A 77 9.12 -10.73 16.78
CA PRO A 77 10.38 -11.43 16.79
C PRO A 77 10.58 -12.11 18.16
N GLY A 78 10.82 -13.42 18.15
CA GLY A 78 11.17 -14.20 19.35
C GLY A 78 12.60 -14.01 19.82
#